data_AF-A0A830CBR4-F1
#
_entry.id   AF-A0A830CBR4-F1
#
_cell.length_a   1.000
_cell.length_b   1.000
_cell.length_c   1.000
_cell.angle_alpha   90.00
_cell.angle_beta   90.00
_cell.angle_gamma   90.00
#
_symmetry.space_group_name_H-M   'P 1'
#
loop_
_entity.id
_entity.type
_entity.pdbx_description
1 polymer ?
#
loop_
_entity_poly.entity_id
_entity_poly.type
_entity_poly.pdbx_seq_one_letter_code
_entity_poly.pdbx_strand_id
1 'polypeptide(L)'
;MGRGKLRMQLISNSKARRKYFEKRKKSLEKAAKDLSTLCGVDIGMIVYAPAQGKHSDQPITIWPPENQQVLVGLIDSYKASSCNKTYTLSDFFKDKTEKVEDEVKNKLQFDGGLMAKIDAVRRRINLMKGSKTESSDHVLKDYCNYSVDQESSTWKHDEQPPPNFCVLF
;
A
#
# COMPACT_ATOMS: atom_id res chain seq x y z
N MET A 1 -11.58 27.74 2.47
CA MET A 1 -12.02 26.32 2.58
C MET A 1 -10.96 25.43 1.96
N GLY A 2 -10.33 24.55 2.75
CA GLY A 2 -9.27 23.66 2.28
C GLY A 2 -9.81 22.55 1.36
N ARG A 3 -9.02 22.14 0.36
CA ARG A 3 -9.35 20.98 -0.46
C ARG A 3 -9.13 19.70 0.35
N GLY A 4 -10.12 18.81 0.37
CA GLY A 4 -9.99 17.49 0.98
C GLY A 4 -8.91 16.65 0.30
N LYS A 5 -8.27 15.77 1.07
CA LYS A 5 -7.29 14.79 0.58
C LYS A 5 -7.97 13.85 -0.42
N LEU A 6 -7.40 13.72 -1.63
CA LEU A 6 -7.87 12.75 -2.61
C LEU A 6 -7.30 11.36 -2.30
N ARG A 7 -8.13 10.32 -2.45
CA ARG A 7 -7.67 8.93 -2.42
C ARG A 7 -6.85 8.63 -3.68
N MET A 8 -5.78 7.85 -3.54
CA MET A 8 -4.92 7.42 -4.66
C MET A 8 -5.55 6.23 -5.39
N GLN A 9 -6.66 6.49 -6.08
CA GLN A 9 -7.42 5.51 -6.86
C GLN A 9 -7.83 6.14 -8.20
N LEU A 10 -8.31 5.31 -9.14
CA LEU A 10 -8.81 5.79 -10.42
C LEU A 10 -9.96 6.79 -10.20
N ILE A 11 -9.82 8.01 -10.70
CA ILE A 11 -10.88 9.01 -10.65
C ILE A 11 -11.98 8.58 -11.61
N SER A 12 -13.17 8.20 -11.12
CA SER A 12 -14.26 7.66 -11.92
C SER A 12 -14.76 8.63 -13.01
N ASN A 13 -15.02 9.89 -12.64
CA ASN A 13 -15.48 10.92 -13.55
C ASN A 13 -14.39 11.27 -14.59
N SER A 14 -14.67 11.01 -15.87
CA SER A 14 -13.73 11.21 -16.99
C SER A 14 -13.27 12.65 -17.16
N LYS A 15 -14.17 13.62 -17.06
CA LYS A 15 -13.86 15.06 -17.18
C LYS A 15 -12.97 15.53 -16.03
N ALA A 16 -13.28 15.10 -14.80
CA ALA A 16 -12.44 15.38 -13.64
C ALA A 16 -11.06 14.70 -13.79
N ARG A 17 -11.04 13.42 -14.19
CA ARG A 17 -9.82 12.65 -14.42
C ARG A 17 -8.89 13.34 -15.42
N ARG A 18 -9.40 13.83 -16.55
CA ARG A 18 -8.63 14.61 -17.53
C ARG A 18 -8.05 15.89 -16.92
N LYS A 19 -8.86 16.66 -16.21
CA LYS A 19 -8.41 17.91 -15.57
C LYS A 19 -7.30 17.65 -14.53
N TYR A 20 -7.43 16.60 -13.73
CA TYR A 20 -6.39 16.22 -12.76
C TYR A 20 -5.16 15.66 -13.44
N PHE A 21 -5.31 14.88 -14.52
CA PHE A 21 -4.20 14.38 -15.32
C PHE A 21 -3.32 15.54 -15.82
N GLU A 22 -3.91 16.54 -16.50
CA GLU A 22 -3.13 17.69 -17.01
C GLU A 22 -2.43 18.47 -15.89
N LYS A 23 -3.10 18.65 -14.75
CA LYS A 23 -2.50 19.32 -13.59
C LYS A 23 -1.34 18.53 -13.00
N ARG A 24 -1.54 17.23 -12.78
CA ARG A 24 -0.52 16.33 -12.20
C ARG A 24 0.67 16.16 -13.12
N LYS A 25 0.43 16.04 -14.43
CA LYS A 25 1.45 15.97 -15.46
C LYS A 25 2.36 17.20 -15.39
N LYS A 26 1.79 18.41 -15.44
CA LYS A 26 2.55 19.66 -15.33
C LYS A 26 3.32 19.78 -14.02
N SER A 27 2.73 19.37 -12.89
CA SER A 27 3.46 19.39 -11.62
C SER A 27 4.61 18.38 -11.57
N LEU A 28 4.45 17.23 -12.24
CA LEU A 28 5.48 16.20 -12.32
C LEU A 28 6.63 16.63 -13.24
N GLU A 29 6.33 17.23 -14.40
CA GLU A 29 7.32 17.85 -15.29
C GLU A 29 8.13 18.91 -14.55
N LYS A 30 7.47 19.75 -13.74
CA LYS A 30 8.17 20.74 -12.91
C LYS A 30 9.08 20.07 -11.88
N ALA A 31 8.59 19.05 -11.16
CA ALA A 31 9.40 18.34 -10.17
C ALA A 31 10.62 17.66 -10.81
N ALA A 32 10.47 17.06 -11.99
CA ALA A 32 11.56 16.46 -12.75
C ALA A 32 12.59 17.53 -13.17
N LYS A 33 12.13 18.68 -13.67
CA LYS A 33 13.01 19.81 -14.02
C LYS A 33 13.78 20.32 -12.81
N ASP A 34 13.09 20.56 -11.70
CA ASP A 34 13.70 21.07 -10.48
C ASP A 34 14.72 20.07 -9.94
N LEU A 35 14.40 18.77 -9.92
CA LEU A 35 15.32 17.72 -9.46
C LEU A 35 16.55 17.60 -10.37
N SER A 36 16.35 17.59 -11.69
CA SER A 36 17.46 17.57 -12.66
C SER A 36 18.38 18.78 -12.49
N THR A 37 17.80 19.97 -12.30
CA THR A 37 18.56 21.22 -12.13
C THR A 37 19.31 21.27 -10.80
N LEU A 38 18.66 20.90 -9.69
CA LEU A 38 19.23 21.04 -8.35
C LEU A 38 20.26 19.95 -8.03
N CYS A 39 20.04 18.74 -8.54
CA CYS A 39 20.89 17.59 -8.24
C CYS A 39 21.84 17.24 -9.38
N GLY A 40 21.71 17.86 -10.57
CA GLY A 40 22.56 17.57 -11.72
C GLY A 40 22.37 16.14 -12.25
N VAL A 41 21.16 15.59 -12.13
CA VAL A 41 20.83 14.23 -12.56
C VAL A 41 20.03 14.27 -13.86
N ASP A 42 20.31 13.32 -14.74
CA ASP A 42 19.52 13.09 -15.95
C ASP A 42 18.22 12.40 -15.59
N ILE A 43 17.09 12.97 -16.02
CA ILE A 43 15.76 12.44 -15.78
C ILE A 43 15.01 12.39 -17.11
N GLY A 44 14.30 11.29 -17.34
CA GLY A 44 13.46 11.09 -18.52
C GLY A 44 12.07 10.63 -18.11
N MET A 45 11.04 11.09 -18.82
CA MET A 45 9.66 10.72 -18.52
C MET A 45 8.86 10.47 -19.80
N ILE A 46 8.13 9.35 -19.81
CA ILE A 46 7.17 8.98 -20.86
C ILE A 46 5.80 8.82 -20.21
N VAL A 47 4.83 9.64 -20.61
CA VAL A 47 3.47 9.66 -20.04
C VAL A 47 2.43 9.39 -21.12
N TYR A 48 1.66 8.32 -20.92
CA TYR A 48 0.50 8.00 -21.75
C TYR A 48 -0.74 8.68 -21.18
N ALA A 49 -1.39 9.50 -21.99
CA ALA A 49 -2.64 10.12 -21.60
C ALA A 49 -3.81 9.12 -21.71
N PRO A 50 -4.85 9.26 -20.88
CA PRO A 50 -6.00 8.37 -20.97
C PRO A 50 -6.67 8.47 -22.35
N ALA A 51 -7.20 7.36 -22.87
CA ALA A 51 -7.92 7.35 -24.14
C ALA A 51 -9.12 8.33 -24.14
N GLN A 52 -9.32 9.01 -25.27
CA GLN A 52 -10.47 9.90 -25.50
C GLN A 52 -11.47 9.17 -26.42
N GLY A 53 -12.39 8.39 -25.85
CA GLY A 53 -13.42 7.70 -26.63
C GLY A 53 -12.94 6.41 -27.32
N LYS A 54 -13.57 6.06 -28.45
CA LYS A 54 -13.34 4.80 -29.20
C LYS A 54 -12.09 4.81 -30.09
N HIS A 55 -11.40 5.94 -30.21
CA HIS A 55 -10.14 6.01 -30.97
C HIS A 55 -8.95 5.64 -30.07
N SER A 56 -8.11 4.74 -30.60
CA SER A 56 -6.96 4.12 -29.94
C SER A 56 -5.77 5.05 -29.74
N ASP A 57 -5.78 6.24 -30.33
CA ASP A 57 -4.63 7.13 -30.31
C ASP A 57 -4.57 7.88 -28.98
N GLN A 58 -3.81 7.31 -28.05
CA GLN A 58 -3.49 7.94 -26.78
C GLN A 58 -2.36 8.95 -26.99
N PRO A 59 -2.56 10.24 -26.67
CA PRO A 59 -1.47 11.19 -26.78
C PRO A 59 -0.35 10.82 -25.79
N ILE A 60 0.88 10.73 -26.31
CA ILE A 60 2.08 10.45 -25.52
C ILE A 60 2.79 11.78 -25.26
N THR A 61 3.15 12.04 -24.00
CA THR A 61 4.03 13.15 -23.62
C THR A 61 5.41 12.58 -23.30
N ILE A 62 6.43 13.10 -23.96
CA ILE A 62 7.84 12.76 -23.73
C ILE A 62 8.54 13.99 -23.15
N TRP A 63 9.23 13.82 -22.02
CA TRP A 63 10.02 14.86 -21.37
C TRP A 63 11.45 14.35 -21.12
N PRO A 64 12.48 15.20 -21.28
CA PRO A 64 12.44 16.61 -21.69
C PRO A 64 12.19 16.80 -23.19
N PRO A 65 11.31 17.74 -23.60
CA PRO A 65 11.01 17.96 -25.03
C PRO A 65 12.16 18.61 -25.79
N GLU A 66 13.03 19.36 -25.12
CA GLU A 66 14.16 20.05 -25.74
C GLU A 66 15.36 19.12 -26.02
N ASN A 67 15.47 18.01 -25.29
CA ASN A 67 16.63 17.13 -25.38
C ASN A 67 16.24 15.65 -25.22
N GLN A 68 15.65 15.08 -26.28
CA GLN A 68 15.26 13.67 -26.29
C GLN A 68 16.47 12.70 -26.25
N GLN A 69 17.70 13.16 -26.51
CA GLN A 69 18.88 12.31 -26.43
C GLN A 69 19.16 11.83 -25.00
N VAL A 70 18.83 12.67 -24.00
CA VAL A 70 18.91 12.29 -22.58
C VAL A 70 18.04 11.07 -22.32
N LEU A 71 16.81 11.06 -22.83
CA LEU A 71 15.88 9.94 -22.65
C LEU A 71 16.40 8.68 -23.35
N VAL A 72 16.95 8.79 -24.56
CA VAL A 72 17.54 7.64 -25.28
C VAL A 72 18.71 7.06 -24.48
N GLY A 73 19.63 7.89 -23.99
CA GLY A 73 20.75 7.45 -23.17
C GLY A 73 20.32 6.79 -21.85
N LEU A 74 19.29 7.34 -21.20
CA LEU A 74 18.69 6.73 -20.01
C LEU A 74 18.09 5.35 -20.31
N ILE A 75 17.35 5.21 -21.42
CA ILE A 75 16.78 3.93 -21.84
C ILE A 75 17.87 2.90 -22.14
N ASP A 76 18.93 3.30 -22.85
CA ASP A 76 20.01 2.40 -23.23
C ASP A 76 20.84 1.96 -22.02
N SER A 77 21.15 2.89 -21.11
CA SER A 77 21.83 2.56 -19.85
C SER A 77 20.97 1.67 -18.95
N TYR A 78 19.66 1.90 -18.88
CA TYR A 78 18.72 1.03 -18.18
C TYR A 78 18.72 -0.39 -18.75
N LYS A 79 18.62 -0.54 -20.08
CA LYS A 79 18.67 -1.85 -20.76
C LYS A 79 19.99 -2.58 -20.58
N ALA A 80 21.10 -1.85 -20.49
CA ALA A 80 22.43 -2.42 -20.25
C ALA A 80 22.63 -2.85 -18.79
N SER A 81 21.83 -2.32 -17.86
CA SER A 81 21.92 -2.65 -16.44
C SER A 81 21.21 -3.98 -16.12
N SER A 82 21.78 -4.79 -15.23
CA SER A 82 21.17 -6.04 -14.76
C SER A 82 20.20 -5.85 -13.58
N CYS A 83 20.16 -4.64 -13.00
CA CYS A 83 19.34 -4.29 -11.85
C CYS A 83 18.00 -3.71 -12.29
N ASN A 84 17.10 -4.56 -12.77
CA ASN A 84 15.75 -4.20 -13.22
C ASN A 84 14.77 -4.02 -12.04
N LYS A 85 15.18 -3.36 -10.95
CA LYS A 85 14.28 -3.10 -9.83
C LYS A 85 13.31 -1.98 -10.21
N THR A 86 12.23 -2.35 -10.90
CA THR A 86 11.12 -1.44 -11.17
C THR A 86 10.36 -1.19 -9.87
N TYR A 87 10.19 0.08 -9.52
CA TYR A 87 9.36 0.48 -8.38
C TYR A 87 7.93 0.73 -8.85
N THR A 88 7.04 -0.20 -8.54
CA THR A 88 5.64 -0.15 -8.97
C THR A 88 4.73 0.45 -7.90
N LEU A 89 3.48 0.76 -8.25
CA LEU A 89 2.47 1.17 -7.26
C LEU A 89 2.22 0.09 -6.21
N SER A 90 2.34 -1.19 -6.57
CA SER A 90 2.24 -2.29 -5.61
C SER A 90 3.34 -2.17 -4.56
N ASP A 91 4.57 -1.89 -4.99
CA ASP A 91 5.71 -1.74 -4.07
C ASP A 91 5.51 -0.53 -3.16
N PHE A 92 5.01 0.59 -3.69
CA PHE A 92 4.64 1.75 -2.88
C PHE A 92 3.59 1.43 -1.80
N PHE A 93 2.54 0.68 -2.15
CA PHE A 93 1.51 0.31 -1.18
C PHE A 93 2.00 -0.73 -0.17
N LYS A 94 2.86 -1.66 -0.59
CA LYS A 94 3.55 -2.60 0.31
C LYS A 94 4.40 -1.82 1.32
N ASP A 95 5.29 -0.94 0.87
CA ASP A 95 6.13 -0.12 1.75
C ASP A 95 5.31 0.73 2.73
N LYS A 96 4.17 1.25 2.27
CA LYS A 96 3.26 2.02 3.14
C LYS A 96 2.55 1.16 4.17
N THR A 97 2.21 -0.08 3.81
CA THR A 97 1.54 -1.02 4.71
C THR A 97 2.54 -1.52 5.75
N GLU A 98 3.75 -1.90 5.32
CA GLU A 98 4.84 -2.35 6.20
C GLU A 98 5.20 -1.29 7.24
N LYS A 99 5.32 -0.02 6.84
CA LYS A 99 5.56 1.09 7.80
C LYS A 99 4.48 1.20 8.87
N VAL A 100 3.21 1.03 8.51
CA VAL A 100 2.11 1.05 9.49
C VAL A 100 2.15 -0.19 10.38
N GLU A 101 2.44 -1.36 9.81
CA GLU A 101 2.59 -2.60 10.57
C GLU A 101 3.75 -2.51 11.56
N ASP A 102 4.87 -1.93 11.18
CA ASP A 102 6.02 -1.75 12.06
C ASP A 102 5.72 -0.73 13.17
N GLU A 103 5.03 0.36 12.86
CA GLU A 103 4.53 1.28 13.89
C GLU A 103 3.58 0.58 14.88
N VAL A 104 2.73 -0.34 14.41
CA VAL A 104 1.84 -1.14 15.26
C VAL A 104 2.64 -2.15 16.08
N LYS A 105 3.56 -2.90 15.48
CA LYS A 105 4.44 -3.87 16.18
C LYS A 105 5.26 -3.19 17.26
N ASN A 106 5.85 -2.03 16.97
CA ASN A 106 6.63 -1.25 17.93
C ASN A 106 5.78 -0.79 19.13
N LYS A 107 4.51 -0.40 18.90
CA LYS A 107 3.58 -0.05 19.98
C LYS A 107 3.15 -1.28 20.80
N LEU A 108 2.87 -2.40 20.14
CA LEU A 108 2.51 -3.66 20.82
C LEU A 108 3.69 -4.25 21.62
N GLN A 109 4.93 -4.09 21.15
CA GLN A 109 6.12 -4.45 21.93
C GLN A 109 6.26 -3.60 23.19
N PHE A 110 5.85 -2.34 23.14
CA PHE A 110 5.79 -1.47 24.32
C PHE A 110 4.75 -1.99 25.35
N ASP A 111 3.63 -2.54 24.87
CA ASP A 111 2.63 -3.22 25.71
C ASP A 111 3.05 -4.63 26.17
N GLY A 112 4.13 -5.20 25.63
CA GLY A 112 4.69 -6.49 26.06
C GLY A 112 5.05 -6.53 27.55
N GLY A 113 5.46 -5.39 28.12
CA GLY A 113 5.67 -5.24 29.56
C GLY A 113 4.37 -5.30 30.38
N LEU A 114 3.25 -4.82 29.81
CA LEU A 114 1.93 -4.94 30.42
C LEU A 114 1.41 -6.37 30.34
N MET A 115 1.56 -7.04 29.20
CA MET A 115 1.20 -8.45 29.04
C MET A 115 2.00 -9.36 29.98
N ALA A 116 3.31 -9.12 30.14
CA ALA A 116 4.13 -9.85 31.11
C ALA A 116 3.67 -9.65 32.56
N LYS A 117 3.23 -8.44 32.93
CA LYS A 117 2.63 -8.14 34.25
C LYS A 117 1.29 -8.84 34.43
N ILE A 118 0.43 -8.82 33.41
CA ILE A 118 -0.85 -9.53 33.40
C ILE A 118 -0.62 -11.05 33.57
N ASP A 119 0.35 -11.63 32.87
CA ASP A 119 0.68 -13.05 32.98
C ASP A 119 1.31 -13.42 34.34
N ALA A 120 2.09 -12.53 34.94
CA ALA A 120 2.61 -12.72 36.30
C ALA A 120 1.46 -12.73 37.34
N VAL A 121 0.52 -11.79 37.22
CA VAL A 121 -0.68 -11.74 38.07
C VAL A 121 -1.57 -12.96 37.85
N ARG A 122 -1.77 -13.39 36.60
CA ARG A 122 -2.55 -14.58 36.24
C ARG A 122 -1.95 -15.85 36.85
N ARG A 123 -0.62 -16.01 36.79
CA ARG A 123 0.10 -17.10 37.46
C ARG A 123 -0.07 -17.05 38.98
N ARG A 124 0.00 -15.87 39.60
CA ARG A 124 -0.22 -15.69 41.05
C ARG A 124 -1.65 -16.09 41.45
N ILE A 125 -2.66 -15.68 40.68
CA ILE A 125 -4.05 -16.07 40.91
C ILE A 125 -4.22 -17.60 40.82
N ASN A 126 -3.63 -18.25 39.82
CA ASN A 126 -3.72 -19.71 39.68
C ASN A 126 -3.04 -20.46 40.83
N LEU A 127 -1.92 -19.94 41.35
CA LEU A 127 -1.27 -20.52 42.53
C LEU A 127 -2.10 -20.33 43.81
N MET A 128 -2.80 -19.20 43.94
CA MET A 128 -3.73 -18.94 45.06
C MET A 128 -4.99 -19.81 44.97
N LYS A 129 -5.40 -20.20 43.76
CA LYS A 129 -6.49 -21.17 43.50
C LYS A 129 -6.07 -22.62 43.73
N GLY A 130 -4.77 -22.90 43.95
CA GLY A 130 -4.20 -24.23 44.16
C GLY A 130 -4.39 -24.82 45.56
N SER A 131 -5.17 -24.19 46.45
CA SER A 131 -5.46 -24.74 47.77
C SER A 131 -6.91 -24.48 48.19
N LYS A 132 -7.70 -25.58 48.23
CA LYS A 132 -9.13 -25.74 48.62
C LYS A 132 -10.11 -25.26 47.53
N THR A 133 -10.98 -26.11 46.95
CA THR A 133 -11.72 -27.25 47.50
C THR A 133 -12.02 -28.30 46.42
N GLU A 134 -11.63 -29.57 46.65
CA GLU A 134 -12.45 -30.71 46.22
C GLU A 134 -13.90 -30.47 46.69
N SER A 135 -14.88 -30.85 45.87
CA SER A 135 -16.32 -30.76 46.13
C SER A 135 -17.04 -29.50 45.65
N SER A 136 -17.15 -29.31 44.33
CA SER A 136 -18.42 -29.00 43.63
C SER A 136 -18.22 -28.76 42.13
N ASP A 137 -17.66 -29.73 41.40
CA ASP A 137 -17.59 -29.71 39.93
C ASP A 137 -18.49 -30.81 39.32
N HIS A 138 -19.77 -30.82 39.69
CA HIS A 138 -20.75 -31.75 39.08
C HIS A 138 -22.03 -31.09 38.54
N VAL A 139 -22.05 -29.76 38.37
CA VAL A 139 -23.28 -29.05 37.91
C VAL A 139 -23.07 -28.13 36.69
N LEU A 140 -21.85 -27.92 36.18
CA LEU A 140 -21.63 -26.98 35.05
C LEU A 140 -20.98 -27.58 33.80
N LYS A 141 -20.91 -28.92 33.68
CA LYS A 141 -20.48 -29.59 32.44
C LYS A 141 -21.61 -29.83 31.43
N ASP A 142 -22.86 -29.56 31.80
CA ASP A 142 -24.00 -29.88 30.95
C ASP A 142 -24.48 -28.72 30.05
N TYR A 143 -23.86 -27.53 30.13
CA TYR A 143 -24.31 -26.36 29.35
C TYR A 143 -23.46 -25.96 28.13
N CYS A 144 -22.33 -26.63 27.84
CA CYS A 144 -21.45 -26.21 26.73
C CYS A 144 -21.31 -27.18 25.54
N ASN A 145 -22.09 -28.26 25.47
CA ASN A 145 -22.06 -29.21 24.34
C ASN A 145 -23.29 -29.13 23.41
N TYR A 146 -23.94 -27.97 23.28
CA TYR A 146 -25.11 -27.81 22.39
C TYR A 146 -25.01 -26.70 21.34
N SER A 147 -23.82 -26.24 20.94
CA SER A 147 -23.69 -25.38 19.75
C SER A 147 -22.30 -25.45 19.14
N VAL A 148 -21.99 -26.64 18.62
CA VAL A 148 -21.02 -26.81 17.53
C VAL A 148 -21.86 -27.28 16.33
N ASP A 149 -21.60 -26.67 15.18
CA ASP A 149 -22.12 -26.96 13.84
C ASP A 149 -23.44 -26.30 13.39
N GLN A 150 -23.34 -25.05 12.92
CA GLN A 150 -23.90 -24.60 11.62
C GLN A 150 -23.53 -23.12 11.37
N GLU A 151 -22.51 -22.87 10.54
CA GLU A 151 -22.63 -22.13 9.27
C GLU A 151 -21.24 -21.88 8.67
N SER A 152 -20.93 -22.73 7.68
CA SER A 152 -19.98 -22.46 6.62
C SER A 152 -20.66 -21.62 5.53
N SER A 153 -19.86 -20.87 4.77
CA SER A 153 -20.20 -20.05 3.58
C SER A 153 -20.45 -18.57 3.93
N THR A 154 -19.70 -17.57 3.47
CA THR A 154 -19.15 -17.35 2.13
C THR A 154 -17.94 -16.39 2.18
N TRP A 155 -16.75 -16.82 1.75
CA TRP A 155 -15.65 -15.93 1.40
C TRP A 155 -15.35 -16.09 -0.09
N LYS A 156 -15.92 -15.20 -0.90
CA LYS A 156 -15.57 -15.06 -2.31
C LYS A 156 -14.35 -14.15 -2.40
N HIS A 157 -13.19 -14.76 -2.63
CA HIS A 157 -12.03 -14.10 -3.22
C HIS A 157 -12.29 -13.90 -4.71
N ASP A 158 -12.45 -12.65 -5.14
CA ASP A 158 -12.20 -12.25 -6.53
C ASP A 158 -12.16 -10.73 -6.60
N GLU A 159 -10.99 -10.16 -6.87
CA GLU A 159 -10.82 -9.02 -7.77
C GLU A 159 -9.33 -8.74 -7.99
N GLN A 160 -8.86 -9.04 -9.20
CA GLN A 160 -7.52 -8.71 -9.67
C GLN A 160 -7.40 -7.20 -9.95
N PRO A 161 -6.24 -6.56 -9.63
CA PRO A 161 -5.98 -5.20 -10.06
C PRO A 161 -5.55 -5.15 -11.54
N PRO A 162 -6.00 -4.15 -12.32
CA PRO A 162 -5.66 -4.02 -13.73
C PRO A 162 -4.18 -3.65 -13.95
N PRO A 163 -3.62 -3.98 -15.12
CA PRO A 163 -2.23 -3.71 -15.45
C PRO A 163 -2.05 -2.24 -15.88
N ASN A 164 -0.81 -1.78 -15.75
CA ASN A 164 -0.23 -0.58 -16.39
C ASN A 164 -0.33 0.74 -15.60
N PHE A 165 0.69 1.00 -14.78
CA PHE A 165 1.30 2.32 -14.63
C PHE A 165 2.79 2.13 -14.31
N CYS A 166 3.62 2.11 -15.35
CA CYS A 166 5.06 2.29 -15.22
C CYS A 166 5.35 3.79 -15.08
N VAL A 167 5.99 4.19 -13.99
CA VAL A 167 6.75 5.44 -13.93
C VAL A 167 8.19 4.98 -13.75
N LEU A 168 8.98 5.09 -14.83
CA LEU A 168 10.42 4.87 -14.79
C LEU A 168 11.05 6.14 -14.20
N PHE A 169 11.89 5.96 -13.17
CA PHE A 169 12.83 6.98 -12.70
C PHE A 169 14.16 6.76 -13.40
#